data_AF-A0A1W9YYW7-F1
#
_entry.id   AF-A0A1W9YYW7-F1
#
_cell.length_a   1.000
_cell.length_b   1.000
_cell.length_c   1.000
_cell.angle_alpha   90.00
_cell.angle_beta   90.00
_cell.angle_gamma   90.00
#
_symmetry.space_group_name_H-M   'P 1'
#
loop_
_entity.id
_entity.type
_entity.pdbx_description
1 polymer ?
#
loop_
_entity_poly.entity_id
_entity_poly.type
_entity_poly.pdbx_seq_one_letter_code
_entity_poly.pdbx_strand_id
1 'polypeptide(L)' 'AHAGLVTIEQQGRNLIYRAEYGHMNGLIGYLTEHCCQGGVCEVSPSKTCC' A
#
# COMPACT_ATOMS: atom_id res chain seq x y z
N ALA A 1 -4.43 -14.20 -0.31
CA ALA A 1 -3.97 -13.01 -1.06
C ALA A 1 -5.10 -12.54 -1.97
N HIS A 2 -5.99 -11.67 -1.48
CA HIS A 2 -7.23 -11.30 -2.20
C HIS A 2 -7.58 -9.81 -2.08
N ALA A 3 -6.69 -8.98 -1.53
CA ALA A 3 -6.94 -7.55 -1.34
C ALA A 3 -6.88 -6.72 -2.64
N GLY A 4 -6.76 -7.35 -3.81
CA GLY A 4 -6.70 -6.66 -5.11
C GLY A 4 -5.44 -5.80 -5.33
N LEU A 5 -4.42 -5.95 -4.47
CA LEU A 5 -3.18 -5.15 -4.52
C LEU A 5 -2.14 -5.70 -5.51
N VAL A 6 -2.37 -6.90 -6.04
CA VAL A 6 -1.48 -7.56 -6.99
C VAL A 6 -2.36 -8.21 -8.06
N THR A 7 -2.04 -7.92 -9.33
CA THR A 7 -2.66 -8.58 -10.48
C THR A 7 -1.76 -9.70 -10.98
N ILE A 8 -2.39 -10.74 -11.53
CA ILE A 8 -1.71 -11.95 -11.97
C ILE A 8 -2.09 -12.16 -13.43
N GLU A 9 -1.08 -12.18 -14.30
CA GLU A 9 -1.26 -12.53 -15.71
C GLU A 9 -0.53 -13.82 -16.02
N GLN A 10 -1.27 -14.81 -16.53
CA GLN A 10 -0.67 -16.07 -16.97
C GLN A 10 -0.04 -15.89 -18.36
N GLN A 11 1.26 -16.14 -18.45
CA GLN A 11 2.03 -16.10 -19.68
C GLN A 11 2.67 -17.47 -19.90
N GLY A 12 1.91 -18.35 -20.56
CA GLY A 12 2.29 -19.75 -20.80
C GLY A 12 2.42 -20.52 -19.48
N ARG A 13 3.66 -20.90 -19.13
CA ARG A 13 3.97 -21.64 -17.88
C ARG A 13 4.33 -20.73 -16.71
N ASN A 14 4.44 -19.43 -16.94
CA ASN A 14 4.83 -18.45 -15.94
C ASN A 14 3.63 -17.61 -15.49
N LEU A 15 3.70 -17.12 -14.25
CA LEU A 15 2.76 -16.16 -13.70
C LEU A 15 3.48 -14.84 -13.51
N ILE A 16 3.03 -13.80 -14.20
CA ILE A 16 3.54 -12.44 -14.01
C ILE A 16 2.71 -11.79 -12.92
N TYR A 17 3.37 -11.46 -11.80
CA TYR A 17 2.77 -10.70 -10.71
C TYR A 17 3.11 -9.22 -10.90
N ARG A 18 2.09 -8.37 -10.95
CA ARG A 18 2.23 -6.91 -11.04
C ARG A 18 1.60 -6.28 -9.80
N ALA A 19 2.29 -5.32 -9.20
CA ALA A 19 1.70 -4.53 -8.13
C ALA A 19 0.67 -3.55 -8.71
N GLU A 20 -0.53 -3.53 -8.12
CA GLU A 20 -1.58 -2.56 -8.46
C GLU A 20 -1.42 -1.32 -7.59
N TYR A 21 -0.52 -0.44 -8.03
CA TYR A 21 -0.20 0.78 -7.29
C TYR A 21 -1.39 1.72 -7.14
N GLY A 22 -2.32 1.74 -8.10
CA GLY A 22 -3.53 2.56 -8.00
C GLY A 22 -4.38 2.15 -6.81
N HIS A 23 -4.64 0.85 -6.67
CA HIS A 23 -5.40 0.30 -5.55
C HIS A 23 -4.65 0.47 -4.21
N MET A 24 -3.34 0.21 -4.19
CA MET A 24 -2.52 0.41 -3.00
C MET A 24 -2.51 1.87 -2.54
N ASN A 25 -2.34 2.82 -3.45
CA ASN A 25 -2.31 4.25 -3.10
C ASN A 25 -3.67 4.73 -2.61
N GLY A 26 -4.78 4.23 -3.17
CA GLY A 26 -6.11 4.52 -2.65
C GLY A 26 -6.29 4.04 -1.21
N LEU A 27 -5.83 2.82 -0.91
CA LEU A 27 -5.86 2.27 0.45
C LEU A 27 -5.01 3.12 1.41
N ILE A 28 -3.79 3.47 1.00
CA ILE A 28 -2.89 4.32 1.79
C ILE A 28 -3.52 5.70 2.03
N GLY A 29 -4.13 6.31 1.01
CA GLY A 29 -4.84 7.58 1.11
C GLY A 29 -5.94 7.53 2.17
N TYR A 30 -6.84 6.54 2.08
CA TYR A 30 -7.90 6.34 3.07
C TYR A 30 -7.34 6.18 4.49
N LEU A 31 -6.29 5.37 4.65
CA LEU A 31 -5.65 5.19 5.94
C LEU A 31 -5.06 6.51 6.45
N THR A 32 -4.37 7.28 5.61
CA THR A 32 -3.77 8.56 6.03
C THR A 32 -4.79 9.63 6.39
N GLU A 33 -5.94 9.68 5.72
CA GLU A 33 -7.02 10.62 6.05
C GLU A 33 -7.66 10.32 7.40
N HIS A 34 -7.73 9.05 7.79
CA HIS A 34 -8.40 8.62 9.02
C HIS A 34 -7.45 8.23 10.17
N CYS A 35 -6.14 8.15 9.94
CA CYS A 35 -5.16 7.61 10.89
C CYS A 35 -5.14 8.35 12.25
N CYS A 36 -5.29 9.69 12.24
CA CYS A 36 -5.25 10.52 13.45
C CYS A 36 -6.61 11.17 13.75
N GLN A 37 -7.73 10.49 13.43
CA GLN A 37 -9.08 11.05 13.53
C GLN A 37 -9.26 12.32 12.67
N GLY A 38 -8.57 12.38 11.52
CA GLY A 38 -8.51 13.57 10.65
C GLY A 38 -7.48 14.63 11.07
N GLY A 39 -6.71 14.38 12.14
CA GLY A 39 -5.57 15.21 12.52
C GLY A 39 -4.38 15.06 11.57
N VAL A 40 -3.46 16.02 11.60
CA VAL A 40 -2.19 15.91 10.88
C VAL A 40 -1.37 14.78 11.49
N CYS A 41 -1.26 13.65 10.79
CA CYS A 41 -0.30 12.61 11.17
C CYS A 41 1.10 13.06 10.72
N GLU A 42 1.83 13.75 11.61
CA GLU A 42 3.25 13.96 11.40
C GLU A 42 4.01 12.67 11.73
N VAL A 43 4.90 12.26 10.83
CA VAL A 43 5.87 11.23 11.15
C VAL A 43 6.96 11.90 11.97
N SER A 44 6.84 11.87 13.29
CA SER A 44 7.94 12.25 14.17
C SER A 44 9.11 11.32 13.83
N PRO A 45 10.33 11.84 13.54
CA PRO A 45 11.47 10.99 13.34
C PRO A 45 11.73 10.25 14.65
N SER A 46 11.27 8.99 14.74
CA SER A 46 11.72 8.10 15.79
C SER A 46 13.22 8.03 15.62
N LYS A 47 13.98 8.37 16.67
CA LYS A 47 15.42 8.17 16.67
C LYS A 47 15.69 6.72 16.28
N THR A 48 16.08 6.50 15.03
CA THR A 48 16.73 5.25 14.62
C THR A 48 18.01 5.23 15.44
N CYS A 49 17.97 4.55 16.58
CA CYS A 49 19.19 4.18 17.27
C CYS A 49 19.89 3.15 16.37
N CYS A 50 21.19 3.35 16.22
CA CYS A 50 22.09 2.66 15.31
C CYS A 50 22.00 1.13 15.38
#